data_AF-A0A8S0ZPN3-F1
#
_entry.id   AF-A0A8S0ZPN3-F1
#
_cell.length_a   1.000
_cell.length_b   1.000
_cell.length_c   1.000
_cell.angle_alpha   90.00
_cell.angle_beta   90.00
_cell.angle_gamma   90.00
#
_symmetry.space_group_name_H-M   'P 1'
#
loop_
_entity.id
_entity.type
_entity.pdbx_description
1 polymer ?
#
loop_
_entity_poly.entity_id
_entity_poly.type
_entity_poly.pdbx_seq_one_letter_code
_entity_poly.pdbx_strand_id
1 'polypeptide(L)'
;MIPSGLKNNLLMLNGYTFSRMSTGLRWYCSKKKGGCKAKVILDSNRKVVYAGNEHNHAPPQYHITANGNYVHIKEYIMIPSGHKNKLLMFRGYTYSMMHTGRRWYCSKRMSGCKAKVALDSFGKISHVEYDHDHAPPTYHVTSTGKYVFIKR
;
A
#
# COMPACT_ATOMS: atom_id res chain seq x y z
N MET A 1 4.00 15.67 -14.45
CA MET A 1 4.34 14.39 -15.13
C MET A 1 5.07 13.50 -14.13
N ILE A 2 4.62 12.26 -13.91
CA ILE A 2 5.56 11.20 -13.53
C ILE A 2 6.37 10.97 -14.80
N PRO A 3 7.70 11.19 -14.83
CA PRO A 3 8.50 10.83 -15.99
C PRO A 3 8.37 9.32 -16.17
N SER A 4 7.50 8.89 -17.09
CA SER A 4 7.31 7.49 -17.43
C SER A 4 8.46 7.02 -18.32
N GLY A 5 9.69 7.10 -17.81
CA GLY A 5 10.76 6.19 -18.21
C GLY A 5 10.46 4.88 -17.51
N LEU A 6 9.98 3.88 -18.27
CA LEU A 6 9.46 2.58 -17.85
C LEU A 6 10.31 1.84 -16.78
N LYS A 7 10.22 2.29 -15.53
CA LYS A 7 10.57 1.52 -14.34
C LYS A 7 9.33 1.57 -13.45
N ASN A 8 8.55 0.48 -13.47
CA ASN A 8 7.39 0.18 -12.60
C ASN A 8 5.97 0.27 -13.22
N ASN A 9 5.79 0.08 -14.53
CA ASN A 9 4.51 -0.35 -15.16
C ASN A 9 3.19 0.32 -14.69
N LEU A 10 3.20 1.60 -14.27
CA LEU A 10 2.02 2.32 -13.80
C LEU A 10 1.83 3.65 -14.55
N LEU A 11 0.60 3.91 -14.97
CA LEU A 11 0.14 5.16 -15.57
C LEU A 11 -0.64 5.94 -14.50
N MET A 12 -0.38 7.24 -14.36
CA MET A 12 -1.13 8.14 -13.49
C MET A 12 -2.01 9.05 -14.35
N LEU A 13 -3.32 9.09 -14.07
CA LEU A 13 -4.27 10.01 -14.70
C LEU A 13 -5.27 10.49 -13.64
N ASN A 14 -5.42 11.82 -13.51
CA ASN A 14 -6.36 12.46 -12.56
C ASN A 14 -6.21 11.97 -11.10
N GLY A 15 -4.97 11.73 -10.65
CA GLY A 15 -4.68 11.23 -9.31
C GLY A 15 -4.92 9.72 -9.10
N TYR A 16 -5.36 9.00 -10.14
CA TYR A 16 -5.55 7.55 -10.11
C TYR A 16 -4.43 6.82 -10.85
N THR A 17 -4.05 5.66 -10.33
CA THR A 17 -3.07 4.78 -10.96
C THR A 17 -3.72 3.67 -11.76
N PHE A 18 -3.12 3.35 -12.90
CA PHE A 18 -3.54 2.32 -13.82
C PHE A 18 -2.36 1.39 -14.10
N SER A 19 -2.62 0.10 -14.18
CA SER A 19 -1.65 -0.95 -14.52
C SER A 19 -2.06 -1.67 -15.80
N ARG A 20 -1.08 -2.04 -16.62
CA ARG A 20 -1.29 -2.93 -17.76
C ARG A 20 -1.24 -4.39 -17.31
N MET A 21 -2.17 -5.20 -17.80
CA MET A 21 -2.22 -6.65 -17.53
C MET A 21 -1.49 -7.48 -18.59
N SER A 22 -1.22 -6.91 -19.76
CA SER A 22 -0.48 -7.52 -20.88
C SER A 22 0.23 -6.43 -21.69
N THR A 23 0.84 -6.79 -22.82
CA THR A 23 1.51 -5.87 -23.78
C THR A 23 0.54 -4.96 -24.54
N GLY A 24 -0.77 -5.06 -24.32
CA GLY A 24 -1.77 -4.26 -25.01
C GLY A 24 -1.81 -2.78 -24.62
N LEU A 25 -2.53 -2.00 -25.42
CA LEU A 25 -2.74 -0.57 -25.27
C LEU A 25 -3.72 -0.18 -24.14
N ARG A 26 -4.34 -1.18 -23.49
CA ARG A 26 -5.40 -1.00 -22.50
C ARG A 26 -4.83 -1.12 -21.08
N TRP A 27 -5.07 -0.07 -20.30
CA TRP A 27 -4.67 0.08 -18.92
C TRP A 27 -5.91 0.06 -18.04
N TYR A 28 -5.83 -0.63 -16.91
CA TYR A 28 -6.94 -0.72 -15.96
C TYR A 28 -6.54 -0.09 -14.65
N CYS A 29 -7.51 0.51 -13.96
CA CYS A 29 -7.27 1.06 -12.63
C CYS A 29 -6.58 0.01 -11.74
N SER A 30 -5.58 0.43 -10.96
CA SER A 30 -4.80 -0.45 -10.09
C SER A 30 -5.67 -1.16 -9.03
N LYS A 31 -6.90 -0.68 -8.79
CA LYS A 31 -7.91 -1.33 -7.95
C LYS A 31 -8.90 -2.20 -8.71
N LYS A 32 -8.60 -2.63 -9.94
CA LYS A 32 -9.46 -3.55 -10.71
C LYS A 32 -9.81 -4.83 -9.95
N LYS A 33 -8.88 -5.39 -9.17
CA LYS A 33 -9.16 -6.54 -8.29
C LYS A 33 -10.16 -6.24 -7.16
N GLY A 34 -10.34 -4.97 -6.81
CA GLY A 34 -11.37 -4.48 -5.88
C GLY A 34 -12.67 -4.06 -6.58
N GLY A 35 -12.89 -4.47 -7.84
CA GLY A 35 -14.12 -4.22 -8.58
C GLY A 35 -14.16 -2.89 -9.34
N CYS A 36 -13.10 -2.08 -9.31
CA CYS A 36 -13.06 -0.83 -10.09
C CYS A 36 -13.04 -1.12 -11.60
N LYS A 37 -13.95 -0.48 -12.34
CA LYS A 37 -14.13 -0.69 -13.79
C LYS A 37 -13.39 0.35 -14.64
N ALA A 38 -12.81 1.38 -14.04
CA ALA A 38 -12.08 2.43 -14.73
C ALA A 38 -10.93 1.86 -15.58
N LYS A 39 -10.79 2.42 -16.79
CA LYS A 39 -9.79 1.99 -17.78
C LYS A 39 -9.37 3.16 -18.66
N VAL A 40 -8.14 3.10 -19.12
CA VAL A 40 -7.53 4.06 -20.06
C VAL A 40 -7.01 3.27 -21.26
N ILE A 41 -7.19 3.78 -22.47
CA ILE A 41 -6.61 3.21 -23.68
C ILE A 41 -5.66 4.25 -24.25
N LEU A 42 -4.44 3.81 -24.55
CA LEU A 42 -3.43 4.61 -25.23
C LEU A 42 -3.38 4.24 -26.73
N ASP A 43 -2.84 5.10 -27.58
CA ASP A 43 -2.41 4.71 -28.92
C ASP A 43 -0.96 4.17 -28.92
N SER A 44 -0.46 3.80 -30.09
CA SER A 44 0.94 3.38 -30.29
C SER A 44 1.95 4.45 -29.88
N ASN A 45 1.56 5.73 -29.88
CA ASN A 45 2.35 6.88 -29.47
C ASN A 45 2.18 7.24 -27.98
N ARG A 46 1.53 6.38 -27.19
CA ARG A 46 1.23 6.55 -25.76
C ARG A 46 0.32 7.74 -25.44
N LYS A 47 -0.43 8.26 -26.41
CA LYS A 47 -1.43 9.29 -26.20
C LYS A 47 -2.73 8.65 -25.72
N VAL A 48 -3.41 9.28 -24.78
CA VAL A 48 -4.73 8.83 -24.31
C VAL A 48 -5.75 9.01 -25.43
N VAL A 49 -6.35 7.91 -25.90
CA VAL A 49 -7.45 7.90 -26.88
C VAL A 49 -8.81 7.61 -26.23
N TYR A 50 -8.80 7.06 -25.01
CA TYR A 50 -10.01 6.86 -24.21
C TYR A 50 -9.68 6.86 -22.72
N ALA A 51 -10.52 7.49 -21.91
CA ALA A 51 -10.42 7.48 -20.46
C ALA A 51 -11.81 7.32 -19.82
N GLY A 52 -12.12 6.10 -19.36
CA GLY A 52 -13.27 5.85 -18.49
C GLY A 52 -12.86 6.10 -17.04
N ASN A 53 -13.09 7.31 -16.55
CA ASN A 53 -12.59 7.80 -15.26
C ASN A 53 -13.59 7.68 -14.10
N GLU A 54 -14.58 6.80 -14.23
CA GLU A 54 -15.53 6.51 -13.14
C GLU A 54 -14.93 5.48 -12.19
N HIS A 55 -14.61 5.91 -10.97
CA HIS A 55 -14.04 5.07 -9.91
C HIS A 55 -15.04 4.87 -8.79
N ASN A 56 -15.02 3.67 -8.20
CA ASN A 56 -15.80 3.33 -7.01
C ASN A 56 -14.98 3.47 -5.71
N HIS A 57 -13.89 4.23 -5.76
CA HIS A 57 -13.00 4.47 -4.63
C HIS A 57 -12.35 5.85 -4.76
N ALA A 58 -11.89 6.39 -3.63
CA ALA A 58 -11.11 7.62 -3.61
C ALA A 58 -9.74 7.45 -4.30
N PRO A 59 -9.14 8.53 -4.82
CA PRO A 59 -7.78 8.52 -5.31
C PRO A 59 -6.79 8.11 -4.20
N PRO A 60 -5.72 7.36 -4.49
CA PRO A 60 -4.67 7.12 -3.51
C PRO A 60 -3.89 8.40 -3.21
N GLN A 61 -3.36 8.52 -1.98
CA GLN A 61 -2.52 9.65 -1.59
C GLN A 61 -1.04 9.37 -1.88
N TYR A 62 -0.34 10.40 -2.35
CA TYR A 62 1.07 10.35 -2.73
C TYR A 62 1.81 11.58 -2.20
N HIS A 63 3.08 11.38 -1.81
CA HIS A 63 4.06 12.44 -1.58
C HIS A 63 5.06 12.45 -2.73
N ILE A 64 5.41 13.64 -3.23
CA ILE A 64 6.44 13.82 -4.25
C ILE A 64 7.75 14.13 -3.52
N THR A 65 8.75 13.25 -3.64
CA THR A 65 10.06 13.49 -3.03
C THR A 65 10.80 14.62 -3.74
N ALA A 66 11.84 15.17 -3.11
CA ALA A 66 12.69 16.20 -3.73
C ALA A 66 13.26 15.78 -5.11
N ASN A 67 13.43 14.47 -5.35
CA ASN A 67 13.93 13.91 -6.61
C ASN A 67 12.80 13.60 -7.61
N GLY A 68 11.57 14.08 -7.37
CA GLY A 68 10.42 13.92 -8.26
C GLY A 68 9.75 12.53 -8.22
N ASN A 69 10.11 11.67 -7.26
CA ASN A 69 9.51 10.33 -7.14
C ASN A 69 8.19 10.38 -6.38
N TYR A 70 7.18 9.65 -6.84
CA TYR A 70 5.89 9.52 -6.17
C TYR A 70 5.94 8.37 -5.17
N VAL A 71 5.75 8.67 -3.88
CA VAL A 71 5.71 7.69 -2.79
C VAL A 71 4.29 7.62 -2.25
N HIS A 72 3.71 6.43 -2.22
CA HIS A 72 2.40 6.22 -1.60
C HIS A 72 2.44 6.60 -0.13
N ILE A 73 1.56 7.51 0.29
CA ILE A 73 1.32 7.79 1.70
C ILE A 73 0.40 6.68 2.20
N LYS A 74 0.95 5.78 3.02
CA LYS A 74 0.15 4.76 3.71
C LYS A 74 0.03 5.16 5.18
N GLU A 75 -1.16 4.96 5.73
CA GLU A 75 -1.42 5.11 7.17
C GLU A 75 -0.55 4.16 8.02
N TYR A 76 0.00 3.11 7.40
CA TYR A 76 0.84 2.09 8.03
C TYR A 76 2.00 1.67 7.12
N ILE A 77 3.03 1.07 7.70
CA ILE A 77 4.23 0.60 6.99
C ILE A 77 4.23 -0.94 6.97
N MET A 78 4.58 -1.53 5.83
CA MET A 78 4.83 -2.97 5.75
C MET A 78 6.30 -3.26 5.98
N ILE A 79 6.62 -3.94 7.07
CA ILE A 79 7.98 -4.36 7.40
C ILE A 79 8.16 -5.80 6.91
N PRO A 80 9.07 -6.06 5.96
CA PRO A 80 9.46 -7.42 5.61
C PRO A 80 10.04 -8.12 6.84
N SER A 81 9.50 -9.29 7.19
CA SER A 81 10.10 -10.16 8.22
C SER A 81 10.87 -11.28 7.53
N GLY A 82 11.91 -11.82 8.18
CA GLY A 82 12.60 -13.03 7.72
C GLY A 82 11.72 -14.28 7.75
N HIS A 83 10.56 -14.23 8.41
CA HIS A 83 9.54 -15.27 8.35
C HIS A 83 8.56 -15.02 7.17
N LYS A 84 7.84 -16.06 6.72
CA LYS A 84 6.88 -16.02 5.61
C LYS A 84 5.81 -14.89 5.71
N ASN A 85 5.65 -14.27 6.87
CA ASN A 85 4.65 -13.25 7.14
C ASN A 85 5.26 -11.84 7.23
N LYS A 86 4.70 -10.89 6.50
CA LYS A 86 5.01 -9.45 6.65
C LYS A 86 4.48 -8.94 7.99
N LEU A 87 5.09 -7.90 8.55
CA LEU A 87 4.54 -7.14 9.68
C LEU A 87 3.92 -5.84 9.18
N LEU A 88 2.85 -5.41 9.82
CA LEU A 88 2.23 -4.11 9.63
C LEU A 88 2.60 -3.24 10.82
N MET A 89 3.21 -2.07 10.59
CA MET A 89 3.48 -1.08 11.62
C MET A 89 2.49 0.07 11.49
N PHE A 90 1.71 0.30 12.55
CA PHE A 90 0.75 1.39 12.64
C PHE A 90 0.93 2.11 13.98
N ARG A 91 1.16 3.43 13.93
CA ARG A 91 1.39 4.28 15.12
C ARG A 91 2.41 3.69 16.11
N GLY A 92 3.54 3.21 15.59
CA GLY A 92 4.64 2.65 16.39
C GLY A 92 4.48 1.19 16.84
N TYR A 93 3.26 0.64 16.79
CA TYR A 93 3.01 -0.75 17.14
C TYR A 93 3.09 -1.66 15.92
N THR A 94 3.53 -2.90 16.12
CA THR A 94 3.57 -3.91 15.05
C THR A 94 2.50 -4.95 15.22
N TYR A 95 1.96 -5.37 14.08
CA TYR A 95 0.88 -6.33 13.97
C TYR A 95 1.30 -7.44 13.00
N SER A 96 0.93 -8.67 13.33
CA SER A 96 1.13 -9.87 12.50
C SER A 96 -0.19 -10.32 11.88
N MET A 97 -0.10 -10.80 10.65
CA MET A 97 -1.24 -11.27 9.87
C MET A 97 -1.65 -12.67 10.31
N MET A 98 -2.96 -12.91 10.46
CA MET A 98 -3.50 -14.26 10.67
C MET A 98 -4.33 -14.70 9.47
N HIS A 99 -3.87 -15.75 8.77
CA HIS A 99 -4.49 -16.45 7.64
C HIS A 99 -4.87 -15.60 6.40
N THR A 100 -5.77 -14.62 6.51
CA THR A 100 -6.53 -14.03 5.38
C THR A 100 -6.09 -12.63 4.93
N GLY A 101 -4.95 -12.10 5.38
CA GLY A 101 -4.43 -10.80 4.91
C GLY A 101 -5.20 -9.55 5.33
N ARG A 102 -6.44 -9.71 5.81
CA ARG A 102 -7.35 -8.61 6.18
C ARG A 102 -7.34 -8.29 7.66
N ARG A 103 -7.01 -9.26 8.53
CA ARG A 103 -6.96 -9.06 9.99
C ARG A 103 -5.55 -9.21 10.51
N TRP A 104 -5.11 -8.21 11.24
CA TRP A 104 -3.77 -8.07 11.80
C TRP A 104 -3.90 -7.89 13.31
N TYR A 105 -3.14 -8.66 14.07
CA TYR A 105 -3.17 -8.64 15.53
C TYR A 105 -1.85 -8.17 16.06
N CYS A 106 -1.83 -7.51 17.22
CA CYS A 106 -0.59 -7.06 17.81
C CYS A 106 0.44 -8.21 17.91
N SER A 107 1.71 -7.92 17.61
CA SER A 107 2.81 -8.88 17.74
C SER A 107 2.97 -9.43 19.17
N LYS A 108 2.44 -8.73 20.19
CA LYS A 108 2.41 -9.16 21.60
C LYS A 108 1.09 -9.86 21.98
N ARG A 109 0.30 -10.32 21.01
CA ARG A 109 -0.94 -11.07 21.27
C ARG A 109 -0.71 -12.30 22.15
N MET A 110 0.38 -13.03 21.93
CA MET A 110 0.74 -14.19 22.77
C MET A 110 1.11 -13.80 24.20
N SER A 111 1.33 -12.52 24.47
CA SER A 111 1.57 -11.95 25.80
C SER A 111 0.31 -11.28 26.38
N GLY A 112 -0.87 -11.45 25.77
CA GLY A 112 -2.14 -10.94 26.29
C GLY A 112 -2.74 -9.74 25.55
N CYS A 113 -1.97 -9.07 24.68
CA CYS A 113 -2.46 -7.88 24.00
C CYS A 113 -3.61 -8.19 23.00
N LYS A 114 -4.69 -7.40 23.06
CA LYS A 114 -5.91 -7.60 22.26
C LYS A 114 -6.00 -6.68 21.03
N ALA A 115 -5.12 -5.70 20.90
CA ALA A 115 -5.15 -4.74 19.80
C ALA A 115 -5.11 -5.41 18.42
N LYS A 116 -5.91 -4.87 17.49
CA LYS A 116 -6.05 -5.37 16.12
C LYS A 116 -6.27 -4.26 15.11
N VAL A 117 -5.79 -4.48 13.89
CA VAL A 117 -6.00 -3.64 12.72
C VAL A 117 -6.63 -4.50 11.63
N ALA A 118 -7.69 -4.01 10.99
CA ALA A 118 -8.23 -4.62 9.80
C ALA A 118 -7.98 -3.75 8.57
N LEU A 119 -7.68 -4.41 7.45
CA LEU A 119 -7.55 -3.79 6.15
C LEU A 119 -8.75 -4.15 5.28
N ASP A 120 -9.26 -3.19 4.51
CA ASP A 120 -10.24 -3.45 3.47
C ASP A 120 -9.62 -4.16 2.24
N SER A 121 -10.45 -4.45 1.24
CA SER A 121 -10.01 -5.03 -0.05
C SER A 121 -9.04 -4.14 -0.82
N PHE A 122 -8.96 -2.85 -0.47
CA PHE A 122 -8.05 -1.88 -1.05
C PHE A 122 -6.76 -1.70 -0.23
N GLY A 123 -6.62 -2.37 0.91
CA GLY A 123 -5.48 -2.21 1.80
C GLY A 123 -5.47 -0.89 2.57
N LYS A 124 -6.63 -0.26 2.79
CA LYS A 124 -6.79 0.85 3.74
C LYS A 124 -7.21 0.27 5.09
N ILE A 125 -6.84 0.94 6.18
CA ILE A 125 -7.36 0.61 7.51
C ILE A 125 -8.87 0.82 7.52
N SER A 126 -9.61 -0.26 7.74
CA SER A 126 -11.08 -0.27 7.85
C SER A 126 -11.56 -0.35 9.28
N HIS A 127 -10.73 -0.87 10.20
CA HIS A 127 -11.05 -1.01 11.61
C HIS A 127 -9.77 -1.03 12.45
N VAL A 128 -9.84 -0.43 13.65
CA VAL A 128 -8.75 -0.44 14.63
C VAL A 128 -9.33 -0.66 16.02
N GLU A 129 -8.83 -1.66 16.75
CA GLU A 129 -8.85 -1.66 18.22
C GLU A 129 -7.42 -1.37 18.66
N TYR A 130 -7.22 -0.18 19.22
CA TYR A 130 -5.89 0.37 19.46
C TYR A 130 -5.39 0.14 20.88
N ASP A 131 -6.21 -0.38 21.79
CA ASP A 131 -5.83 -0.46 23.21
C ASP A 131 -4.69 -1.46 23.42
N HIS A 132 -3.53 -0.89 23.78
CA HIS A 132 -2.31 -1.61 24.11
C HIS A 132 -2.02 -1.46 25.60
N ASP A 133 -1.73 -2.58 26.26
CA ASP A 133 -1.30 -2.69 27.66
C ASP A 133 0.23 -2.77 27.80
N HIS A 134 0.96 -2.48 26.72
CA HIS A 134 2.41 -2.54 26.66
C HIS A 134 2.98 -1.39 25.83
N ALA A 135 4.25 -1.07 26.07
CA ALA A 135 4.97 -0.07 25.28
C ALA A 135 5.21 -0.55 23.82
N PRO A 136 5.36 0.38 22.86
CA PRO A 136 5.75 0.06 21.50
C PRO A 136 7.14 -0.62 21.43
N PRO A 137 7.34 -1.54 20.47
CA PRO A 137 8.67 -2.07 20.17
C PRO A 137 9.62 -0.98 19.64
N THR A 138 10.92 -1.15 19.89
CA THR A 138 11.95 -0.22 19.39
C THR A 138 12.53 -0.71 18.06
N TYR A 139 12.63 0.20 17.10
CA TYR A 139 13.18 -0.07 15.77
C TYR A 139 14.26 0.97 15.42
N HIS A 140 15.31 0.52 14.73
CA HIS A 140 16.24 1.39 14.03
C HIS A 140 15.81 1.50 12.56
N VAL A 141 15.70 2.72 12.04
CA VAL A 141 15.40 2.96 10.62
C VAL A 141 16.71 3.25 9.89
N THR A 142 17.05 2.41 8.91
CA THR A 142 18.29 2.58 8.12
C THR A 142 18.19 3.80 7.20
N SER A 143 19.33 4.26 6.69
CA SER A 143 19.41 5.30 5.64
C SER A 143 18.62 4.96 4.36
N THR A 144 18.34 3.67 4.13
CA THR A 144 17.53 3.16 3.02
C THR A 144 16.04 3.01 3.38
N GLY A 145 15.62 3.47 4.56
CA GLY A 145 14.23 3.44 5.04
C GLY A 145 13.76 2.07 5.51
N LYS A 146 14.67 1.11 5.77
CA LYS A 146 14.31 -0.22 6.28
C LYS A 146 14.22 -0.20 7.80
N TYR A 147 13.18 -0.85 8.33
CA TYR A 147 12.99 -1.01 9.77
C TYR A 147 13.71 -2.27 10.25
N VAL A 148 14.68 -2.11 11.15
CA VAL A 148 15.42 -3.20 11.80
C VAL A 148 15.02 -3.26 13.27
N PHE A 149 14.55 -4.42 13.72
CA PHE A 149 14.14 -4.61 15.12
C PHE A 149 15.37 -4.62 16.03
N ILE A 150 15.34 -3.83 17.10
CA ILE A 150 16.39 -3.83 18.12
C ILE A 150 15.96 -4.80 19.22
N LYS A 151 16.65 -5.94 19.34
CA LYS A 151 16.50 -6.77 20.55
C LYS A 151 17.12 -6.01 21.72
N ARG A 152 16.33 -5.81 22.78
CA ARG A 152 16.87 -5.46 24.10
C ARG A 152 17.59 -6.67 24.67
#